data_AF-A0A8J4XBW4-F1
#
_entry.id   AF-A0A8J4XBW4-F1
#
_cell.length_a   1.000
_cell.length_b   1.000
_cell.length_c   1.000
_cell.angle_alpha   90.00
_cell.angle_beta   90.00
_cell.angle_gamma   90.00
#
_symmetry.space_group_name_H-M   'P 1'
#
loop_
_entity.id
_entity.type
_entity.pdbx_description
1 polymer ?
#
loop_
_entity_poly.entity_id
_entity_poly.type
_entity_poly.pdbx_seq_one_letter_code
_entity_poly.pdbx_strand_id
1 'polypeptide(L)'
;AYAQVFIMNRVEVYPVDVLVDQWPDFNVLFLSPQKKEKSDLFKNCCLFNKDETSLRNMLVRTDNLDWKQVFALSVDLRHMELVKNVALNQGVTNIRSYICHQMILRDPSKLTTE
;
A
#
# COMPACT_ATOMS: atom_id res chain seq x y z
N ALA A 1 3.68 -3.07 -4.91
CA ALA A 1 3.01 -2.21 -5.90
C ALA A 1 2.94 -2.81 -7.31
N TYR A 2 4.02 -2.93 -8.09
CA TYR A 2 3.93 -3.40 -9.50
C TYR A 2 3.18 -4.72 -9.67
N ALA A 3 3.52 -5.75 -8.88
CA ALA A 3 2.83 -7.04 -8.94
C ALA A 3 1.32 -6.94 -8.70
N GLN A 4 0.87 -6.05 -7.81
CA GLN A 4 -0.56 -5.81 -7.58
C GLN A 4 -1.20 -5.15 -8.78
N VAL A 5 -0.58 -4.11 -9.36
CA VAL A 5 -1.05 -3.47 -10.61
C VAL A 5 -1.14 -4.46 -11.75
N PHE A 6 -0.16 -5.35 -11.87
CA PHE A 6 -0.13 -6.38 -12.88
C PHE A 6 -1.28 -7.40 -12.71
N ILE A 7 -1.54 -7.86 -11.48
CA ILE A 7 -2.66 -8.77 -11.18
C ILE A 7 -4.00 -8.09 -11.48
N MET A 8 -4.17 -6.83 -11.07
CA MET A 8 -5.38 -6.04 -11.33
C MET A 8 -5.73 -5.94 -12.82
N ASN A 9 -4.72 -5.91 -13.69
CA ASN A 9 -4.90 -5.83 -15.14
C ASN A 9 -5.15 -7.19 -15.81
N ARG A 10 -5.04 -8.31 -15.09
CA ARG A 10 -5.08 -9.66 -15.67
C ARG A 10 -6.23 -10.54 -15.18
N VAL A 11 -6.73 -10.28 -13.98
CA VAL A 11 -7.75 -11.12 -13.34
C VAL A 11 -8.78 -10.20 -12.71
N GLU A 12 -10.04 -10.63 -12.68
CA GLU A 12 -11.05 -9.94 -11.88
C GLU A 12 -10.67 -10.09 -10.40
N VAL A 13 -10.17 -9.00 -9.83
CA VAL A 13 -9.85 -8.88 -8.41
C VAL A 13 -10.85 -7.96 -7.73
N TYR A 14 -10.88 -8.02 -6.40
CA TYR A 14 -11.60 -7.02 -5.61
C TYR A 14 -11.26 -5.61 -6.09
N PRO A 15 -12.26 -4.72 -6.25
CA PRO A 15 -12.01 -3.36 -6.71
C PRO A 15 -11.03 -2.62 -5.80
N VAL A 16 -10.01 -2.03 -6.42
CA VAL A 16 -8.93 -1.29 -5.78
C VAL A 16 -8.82 0.05 -6.48
N ASP A 17 -8.74 1.12 -5.69
CA ASP A 17 -8.42 2.45 -6.18
C ASP A 17 -6.90 2.59 -6.31
N VAL A 18 -6.49 3.18 -7.43
CA VAL A 18 -5.09 3.53 -7.72
C VAL A 18 -4.96 5.04 -7.70
N LEU A 19 -4.17 5.54 -6.77
CA LEU A 19 -3.93 6.97 -6.58
C LEU A 19 -2.48 7.27 -6.85
N VAL A 20 -2.24 8.28 -7.67
CA VAL A 20 -0.92 8.77 -8.03
C VAL A 20 -0.86 10.28 -7.79
N ASP A 21 0.32 10.77 -7.43
CA ASP A 21 0.57 12.20 -7.24
C ASP A 21 0.59 12.97 -8.56
N GLN A 22 1.12 12.35 -9.61
CA GLN A 22 1.18 12.90 -10.96
C GLN A 22 1.22 11.78 -12.00
N TRP A 23 0.85 12.08 -13.25
CA TRP A 23 0.91 11.10 -14.34
C TRP A 23 1.51 11.73 -15.60
N PRO A 24 2.37 11.02 -16.36
CA PRO A 24 2.81 9.62 -16.16
C PRO A 24 3.98 9.45 -15.18
N ASP A 25 4.69 10.50 -14.84
CA ASP A 25 5.92 10.41 -14.02
C ASP A 25 5.64 10.50 -12.51
N PHE A 26 4.77 9.62 -11.99
CA PHE A 26 4.42 9.60 -10.56
C PHE A 26 5.65 9.42 -9.66
N ASN A 27 5.68 10.08 -8.50
CA ASN A 27 6.61 9.73 -7.42
C ASN A 27 5.97 8.83 -6.39
N VAL A 28 4.64 8.82 -6.29
CA VAL A 28 3.91 7.98 -5.35
C VAL A 28 2.80 7.23 -6.08
N LEU A 29 2.67 5.95 -5.75
CA LEU A 29 1.56 5.11 -6.17
C LEU A 29 0.97 4.43 -4.94
N PHE A 30 -0.28 4.75 -4.64
CA PHE A 30 -1.04 4.21 -3.53
C PHE A 30 -2.18 3.36 -4.05
N LEU A 31 -2.31 2.17 -3.45
CA LEU A 31 -3.30 1.17 -3.78
C LEU A 31 -4.14 0.92 -2.53
N SER A 32 -5.45 1.14 -2.63
CA SER A 32 -6.39 0.91 -1.54
C SER A 32 -7.63 0.15 -2.01
N PRO A 33 -8.09 -0.89 -1.29
CA PRO A 33 -9.37 -1.53 -1.60
C PRO A 33 -10.52 -0.51 -1.58
N GLN A 34 -11.42 -0.57 -2.57
CA GLN A 34 -12.63 0.24 -2.60
C GLN A 34 -13.55 -0.16 -1.44
N LYS A 35 -14.15 0.84 -0.79
CA LYS A 35 -15.17 0.62 0.25
C LYS A 35 -16.46 0.10 -0.42
N LYS A 36 -16.70 -1.22 -0.39
CA LYS A 36 -17.99 -1.80 -0.83
C LYS A 36 -19.06 -1.76 0.26
N GLU A 37 -18.70 -2.08 1.51
CA GLU A 37 -19.64 -2.07 2.65
C GLU A 37 -18.99 -1.57 3.94
N LYS A 38 -19.80 -1.10 4.91
CA LYS A 38 -19.32 -0.64 6.23
C LYS A 38 -18.68 -1.77 7.08
N SER A 39 -18.93 -3.02 6.72
CA SER A 39 -18.48 -4.25 7.38
C SER A 39 -17.08 -4.71 6.94
N ASP A 40 -16.44 -4.02 6.00
CA ASP A 40 -15.12 -4.43 5.50
C ASP A 40 -14.01 -3.95 6.45
N LEU A 41 -13.71 -4.80 7.46
CA LEU A 41 -12.98 -4.43 8.67
C LEU A 41 -11.46 -4.38 8.51
N PHE A 42 -10.89 -4.93 7.42
CA PHE A 42 -9.44 -5.02 7.27
C PHE A 42 -8.98 -4.70 5.85
N LYS A 43 -8.33 -3.55 5.69
CA LYS A 43 -7.84 -3.07 4.40
C LYS A 43 -6.34 -3.28 4.28
N ASN A 44 -5.92 -3.95 3.22
CA ASN A 44 -4.53 -4.05 2.83
C ASN A 44 -4.21 -2.98 1.81
N CYS A 45 -3.61 -1.89 2.26
CA CYS A 45 -3.12 -0.83 1.40
C CYS A 45 -1.66 -1.08 1.02
N CYS A 46 -1.25 -0.68 -0.18
CA CYS A 46 0.15 -0.72 -0.60
C CYS A 46 0.57 0.64 -1.12
N LEU A 47 1.77 1.05 -0.73
CA LEU A 47 2.35 2.31 -1.16
C LEU A 47 3.73 2.07 -1.76
N PHE A 48 3.94 2.65 -2.94
CA PHE A 48 5.24 2.80 -3.56
C PHE A 48 5.58 4.29 -3.62
N ASN A 49 6.85 4.60 -3.40
CA ASN A 49 7.36 5.96 -3.50
C ASN A 49 8.79 5.96 -4.10
N LYS A 50 9.13 7.03 -4.81
CA LYS A 50 10.49 7.31 -5.29
C LYS A 50 11.30 8.13 -4.27
N ASP A 51 10.65 9.00 -3.51
CA ASP A 51 11.27 9.89 -2.52
C ASP A 51 10.40 10.04 -1.24
N GLU A 52 11.01 10.52 -0.16
CA GLU A 52 10.33 10.70 1.13
C GLU A 52 9.39 11.91 1.19
N THR A 53 9.66 12.96 0.41
CA THR A 53 8.85 14.19 0.43
C THR A 53 7.46 13.89 -0.13
N SER A 54 7.42 13.23 -1.28
CA SER A 54 6.18 12.81 -1.92
C SER A 54 5.43 11.80 -1.04
N LEU A 55 6.14 10.84 -0.42
CA LEU A 55 5.56 9.90 0.55
C LEU A 55 4.87 10.63 1.71
N ARG A 56 5.58 11.56 2.37
CA ARG A 56 5.03 12.30 3.51
C ARG A 56 3.80 13.11 3.11
N ASN A 57 3.85 13.78 1.96
CA ASN A 57 2.71 14.52 1.43
C ASN A 57 1.51 13.60 1.22
N MET A 58 1.72 12.40 0.65
CA MET A 58 0.65 11.42 0.46
C MET A 58 0.04 10.97 1.79
N LEU A 59 0.86 10.63 2.80
CA LEU A 59 0.38 10.14 4.09
C LEU A 59 -0.40 11.19 4.91
N VAL A 60 -0.04 12.47 4.75
CA VAL A 60 -0.63 13.56 5.55
C VAL A 60 -1.82 14.22 4.86
N ARG A 61 -1.79 14.37 3.53
CA ARG A 61 -2.73 15.23 2.79
C ARG A 61 -3.85 14.48 2.08
N THR A 62 -3.80 13.15 2.07
CA THR A 62 -4.70 12.36 1.25
C THR A 62 -5.92 11.92 2.05
N ASP A 63 -7.10 12.34 1.63
CA ASP A 63 -8.38 11.92 2.23
C ASP A 63 -8.67 10.41 2.08
N ASN A 64 -7.92 9.72 1.22
CA ASN A 64 -8.00 8.28 1.00
C ASN A 64 -7.39 7.45 2.15
N LEU A 65 -6.59 8.05 3.04
CA LEU A 65 -6.09 7.40 4.25
C LEU A 65 -6.86 7.88 5.48
N ASP A 66 -7.85 7.09 5.88
CA ASP A 66 -8.60 7.33 7.11
C ASP A 66 -7.89 6.69 8.31
N TRP A 67 -7.05 7.48 8.99
CA TRP A 67 -6.30 7.08 10.18
C TRP A 67 -7.17 6.64 11.37
N LYS A 68 -8.49 6.87 11.32
CA LYS A 68 -9.44 6.39 12.34
C LYS A 68 -9.88 4.94 12.10
N GLN A 69 -9.59 4.36 10.92
CA GLN A 69 -9.93 2.99 10.57
C GLN A 69 -8.76 2.04 10.85
N VAL A 70 -9.08 0.77 11.06
CA VAL A 70 -8.08 -0.30 11.12
C VAL A 70 -7.69 -0.67 9.69
N PHE A 71 -6.40 -0.57 9.37
CA PHE A 71 -5.84 -1.02 8.10
C PHE A 71 -4.39 -1.47 8.26
N ALA A 72 -3.91 -2.25 7.30
CA ALA A 72 -2.50 -2.57 7.11
C ALA A 72 -1.95 -1.77 5.93
N LEU A 73 -0.74 -1.24 6.11
CA LEU A 73 -0.06 -0.47 5.08
C LEU A 73 1.30 -1.12 4.76
N SER A 74 1.44 -1.58 3.52
CA SER A 74 2.69 -2.14 3.01
C SER A 74 3.57 -1.02 2.42
N VAL A 75 4.78 -0.87 2.94
CA VAL A 75 5.78 0.14 2.54
C VAL A 75 7.17 -0.47 2.44
N ASP A 76 8.10 0.22 1.77
CA ASP A 76 9.52 -0.10 1.84
C ASP A 76 10.01 0.04 3.29
N LEU A 77 10.82 -0.93 3.75
CA LEU A 77 11.35 -0.98 5.11
C LEU A 77 12.07 0.32 5.52
N ARG A 78 12.75 0.97 4.58
CA ARG A 78 13.48 2.22 4.81
C ARG A 78 12.58 3.38 5.27
N HIS A 79 11.29 3.31 4.97
CA HIS A 79 10.31 4.36 5.31
C HIS A 79 9.44 4.01 6.51
N MET A 80 9.68 2.87 7.16
CA MET A 80 8.85 2.40 8.27
C MET A 80 8.75 3.43 9.41
N GLU A 81 9.87 4.04 9.80
CA GLU A 81 9.87 5.04 10.88
C GLU A 81 9.15 6.33 10.50
N LEU A 82 9.28 6.79 9.25
CA LEU A 82 8.52 7.95 8.76
C LEU A 82 7.02 7.68 8.84
N VAL A 83 6.57 6.52 8.39
CA VAL A 83 5.14 6.13 8.40
C VAL A 83 4.61 6.04 9.82
N LYS A 84 5.35 5.41 10.74
CA LYS A 84 4.99 5.36 12.17
C LYS A 84 4.82 6.75 12.76
N ASN A 85 5.78 7.65 12.51
CA ASN A 85 5.72 9.02 13.00
C ASN A 85 4.52 9.79 12.46
N VAL A 86 4.18 9.62 11.18
CA VAL A 86 2.96 10.22 10.61
C VAL A 86 1.72 9.63 11.27
N ALA A 87 1.63 8.32 11.44
CA ALA A 87 0.49 7.66 12.08
C ALA A 87 0.27 8.16 13.52
N LEU A 88 1.34 8.27 14.31
CA LEU A 88 1.30 8.83 15.67
C LEU A 88 0.80 10.27 15.67
N ASN A 89 1.30 11.11 14.76
CA ASN A 89 0.87 12.50 14.61
C ASN A 89 -0.60 12.63 14.18
N GLN A 90 -1.15 11.61 13.51
CA GLN A 90 -2.56 11.51 13.14
C GLN A 90 -3.43 10.90 14.25
N GLY A 91 -2.86 10.63 15.43
CA GLY A 91 -3.58 10.14 16.61
C GLY A 91 -3.71 8.62 16.71
N VAL A 92 -2.99 7.84 15.89
CA VAL A 92 -3.00 6.38 15.99
C VAL A 92 -2.18 5.95 17.21
N THR A 93 -2.81 5.27 18.17
CA THR A 93 -2.16 4.84 19.42
C THR A 93 -1.67 3.39 19.40
N ASN A 94 -2.18 2.57 18.48
CA ASN A 94 -1.84 1.16 18.37
C ASN A 94 -1.28 0.85 16.98
N ILE A 95 0.04 0.75 16.90
CA ILE A 95 0.77 0.46 15.66
C ILE A 95 1.49 -0.88 15.85
N ARG A 96 1.23 -1.83 14.95
CA ARG A 96 2.00 -3.08 14.85
C ARG A 96 2.79 -3.06 13.57
N SER A 97 4.04 -3.50 13.64
CA SER A 97 4.93 -3.55 12.48
C SER A 97 5.43 -4.95 12.27
N TYR A 98 5.44 -5.38 11.02
CA TYR A 98 5.89 -6.69 10.59
C TYR A 98 6.88 -6.49 9.44
N ILE A 99 7.97 -7.25 9.45
CA ILE A 99 8.92 -7.29 8.35
C ILE A 99 8.57 -8.51 7.50
N CYS A 100 8.27 -8.27 6.22
CA CYS A 100 7.96 -9.31 5.25
C CYS A 100 9.09 -9.38 4.21
N HIS A 101 9.53 -10.60 3.88
CA HIS A 101 10.51 -10.82 2.83
C HIS A 101 9.80 -11.20 1.53
N GLN A 102 9.92 -10.36 0.51
CA GLN A 102 9.37 -10.69 -0.81
C GLN A 102 10.31 -11.67 -1.53
N MET A 103 9.80 -12.85 -1.84
CA MET A 103 10.51 -13.86 -2.60
C MET A 103 10.13 -13.77 -4.08
N ILE A 104 11.10 -13.95 -4.97
CA ILE A 104 10.87 -13.96 -6.42
C ILE A 104 11.43 -15.26 -6.97
N LEU A 105 10.55 -16.07 -7.57
CA LEU A 105 10.98 -17.20 -8.38
C LEU A 105 11.50 -16.67 -9.72
N ARG A 106 12.81 -16.69 -9.90
CA ARG A 106 13.47 -16.15 -11.11
C ARG A 106 13.14 -16.93 -12.37
N ASP A 107 12.92 -18.23 -12.23
CA ASP A 107 12.66 -19.16 -13.32
C ASP A 107 11.28 -19.81 -13.11
N PRO A 108 10.23 -19.31 -13.77
CA PRO A 108 8.88 -19.85 -13.64
C PRO A 108 8.76 -21.33 -14.04
N SER A 109 9.69 -21.87 -14.86
CA SER A 109 9.66 -23.28 -15.25
C SER A 109 9.91 -24.24 -14.08
N LYS A 110 10.48 -23.72 -12.98
CA LYS A 110 10.68 -24.46 -11.73
C LYS A 110 9.46 -24.50 -10.83
N LEU A 111 8.34 -23.90 -11.25
CA LEU A 111 7.07 -24.02 -10.54
C LEU A 111 6.52 -25.43 -10.80
N THR A 112 6.59 -26.31 -9.80
CA THR A 112 5.96 -27.63 -9.87
C THR A 112 4.46 -27.48 -9.99
N THR A 113 3.88 -28.05 -11.04
CA THR A 113 2.44 -28.22 -11.18
C THR A 113 2.07 -29.55 -10.54
N GLU A 114 1.18 -29.52 -9.55
CA GLU A 114 0.50 -30.72 -9.05
C GLU A 114 -0.54 -31.21 -10.08
#